data_AF-M1AH05-F1
#
_entry.id   AF-M1AH05-F1
#
_cell.length_a   1.000
_cell.length_b   1.000
_cell.length_c   1.000
_cell.angle_alpha   90.00
_cell.angle_beta   90.00
_cell.angle_gamma   90.00
#
_symmetry.space_group_name_H-M   'P 1'
#
loop_
_entity.id
_entity.type
_entity.pdbx_description
1 polymer ?
#
loop_
_entity_poly.entity_id
_entity_poly.type
_entity_poly.pdbx_seq_one_letter_code
_entity_poly.pdbx_strand_id
1 'polypeptide(L)'
;MIIDTTEIETINSFSKLESLKEVYGIIWMLIPIVTLVLGITIGVLVIVWLEREISAGIQQRFGPEYAGPLGILQALADGTKLLLKENLIPSTGDTRLFSIGPSIAVISIFLSYSVIPFGDHLVLADLSIGVFFWIAI
;
A
#
# COMPACT_ATOMS: atom_id res chain seq x y z
N MET A 1 53.25 2.20 19.54
CA MET A 1 51.89 2.46 20.04
C MET A 1 51.01 1.37 19.45
N ILE A 2 50.94 0.23 20.16
CA ILE A 2 50.15 -0.93 19.75
C ILE A 2 48.72 -0.60 20.19
N ILE A 3 47.87 -0.24 19.25
CA ILE A 3 46.43 -0.13 19.51
C ILE A 3 45.99 -1.56 19.83
N ASP A 4 45.46 -1.75 21.03
CA ASP A 4 45.06 -3.04 21.56
C ASP A 4 43.97 -3.64 20.64
N THR A 5 44.23 -4.82 20.08
CA THR A 5 43.30 -5.48 19.14
C THR A 5 41.93 -5.72 19.77
N THR A 6 41.86 -5.75 21.11
CA THR A 6 40.63 -5.88 21.89
C THR A 6 39.78 -4.59 21.88
N GLU A 7 40.38 -3.40 21.84
CA GLU A 7 39.66 -2.13 21.68
C GLU A 7 39.04 -2.01 20.28
N ILE A 8 39.73 -2.49 19.24
CA ILE A 8 39.21 -2.50 17.87
C ILE A 8 38.03 -3.49 17.73
N GLU A 9 38.13 -4.67 18.34
CA GLU A 9 37.03 -5.65 18.35
C GLU A 9 35.80 -5.16 19.11
N THR A 10 35.99 -4.47 20.24
CA THR A 10 34.87 -3.89 21.00
C THR A 10 34.19 -2.74 20.24
N ILE A 11 34.94 -1.85 19.61
CA ILE A 11 34.39 -0.79 18.74
C ILE A 11 33.60 -1.38 17.56
N ASN A 12 34.11 -2.44 16.92
CA ASN A 12 33.42 -3.12 15.82
C ASN A 12 32.15 -3.86 16.30
N SER A 13 32.15 -4.42 17.50
CA SER A 13 30.95 -5.05 18.09
C SER A 13 29.88 -4.03 18.45
N PHE A 14 30.29 -2.85 18.93
CA PHE A 14 29.42 -1.75 19.30
C PHE A 14 28.77 -1.11 18.06
N SER A 15 29.56 -0.82 17.03
CA SER A 15 29.04 -0.27 15.76
C SER A 15 28.08 -1.25 15.07
N LYS A 16 28.37 -2.55 15.14
CA LYS A 16 27.46 -3.59 14.63
C LYS A 16 26.16 -3.66 15.41
N LEU A 17 26.19 -3.48 16.74
CA LEU A 17 24.99 -3.46 17.58
C LEU A 17 24.11 -2.23 17.30
N GLU A 18 24.72 -1.07 17.08
CA GLU A 18 24.03 0.16 16.71
C GLU A 18 23.37 0.04 15.33
N SER A 19 24.10 -0.50 14.35
CA SER A 19 23.54 -0.83 13.03
C SER A 19 22.37 -1.81 13.09
N LEU A 20 22.43 -2.84 13.95
CA LEU A 20 21.31 -3.77 14.13
C LEU A 20 20.07 -3.11 14.75
N LYS A 21 20.26 -2.14 15.66
CA LYS A 21 19.15 -1.35 16.23
C LYS A 21 18.50 -0.46 15.18
N GLU A 22 19.28 0.17 14.31
CA GLU A 22 18.76 0.97 13.20
C GLU A 22 17.94 0.10 12.23
N VAL A 23 18.48 -1.06 11.84
CA VAL A 23 17.77 -2.01 10.96
C VAL A 23 16.46 -2.48 11.60
N TYR A 24 16.48 -2.80 12.90
CA TYR A 24 15.27 -3.18 13.63
C TYR A 24 14.24 -2.03 13.64
N GLY A 25 14.68 -0.79 13.87
CA GLY A 25 13.82 0.39 13.82
C GLY A 25 13.16 0.61 12.46
N ILE A 26 13.92 0.45 11.37
CA ILE A 26 13.39 0.56 10.00
C ILE A 26 12.35 -0.53 9.74
N ILE A 27 12.66 -1.78 10.09
CA ILE A 27 11.72 -2.90 9.92
C ILE A 27 10.43 -2.65 10.70
N TRP A 28 10.54 -2.15 11.94
CA TRP A 28 9.38 -1.87 12.78
C TRP A 28 8.48 -0.76 12.21
N MET A 29 9.07 0.22 11.52
CA MET A 29 8.32 1.27 10.81
C MET A 29 7.64 0.75 9.54
N LEU A 30 8.23 -0.21 8.83
CA LEU A 30 7.64 -0.74 7.60
C LEU A 30 6.41 -1.60 7.84
N ILE A 31 6.33 -2.30 8.98
CA ILE A 31 5.19 -3.16 9.34
C ILE A 31 3.84 -2.41 9.23
N PRO A 32 3.60 -1.29 9.94
CA PRO A 32 2.32 -0.59 9.87
C PRO A 32 2.01 -0.02 8.48
N ILE A 33 3.04 0.41 7.73
CA ILE A 33 2.88 0.89 6.34
C ILE A 33 2.36 -0.25 5.45
N VAL A 34 2.99 -1.42 5.51
CA VAL A 34 2.60 -2.58 4.72
C VAL A 34 1.20 -3.07 5.12
N THR A 35 0.90 -3.11 6.42
CA THR A 35 -0.44 -3.46 6.92
C THR A 35 -1.50 -2.50 6.38
N LEU A 36 -1.24 -1.20 6.36
CA LEU A 36 -2.17 -0.20 5.83
C LEU A 36 -2.40 -0.38 4.32
N VAL A 37 -1.33 -0.53 3.53
CA VAL A 37 -1.44 -0.74 2.07
C VAL A 37 -2.19 -2.03 1.74
N LEU A 38 -1.91 -3.12 2.45
CA LEU A 38 -2.64 -4.38 2.30
C LEU A 38 -4.11 -4.24 2.70
N GLY A 39 -4.40 -3.54 3.81
CA GLY A 39 -5.75 -3.27 4.27
C GLY A 39 -6.58 -2.50 3.26
N ILE A 40 -6.01 -1.43 2.68
CA ILE A 40 -6.66 -0.64 1.62
C ILE A 40 -6.90 -1.52 0.39
N THR A 41 -5.90 -2.30 -0.03
CA THR A 41 -6.02 -3.16 -1.22
C THR A 41 -7.13 -4.20 -1.05
N ILE A 42 -7.19 -4.87 0.10
CA ILE A 42 -8.25 -5.84 0.41
C ILE A 42 -9.61 -5.13 0.47
N GLY A 43 -9.68 -3.95 1.09
CA GLY A 43 -10.89 -3.13 1.14
C GLY A 43 -11.43 -2.80 -0.25
N VAL A 44 -10.56 -2.37 -1.17
CA VAL A 44 -10.93 -2.09 -2.57
C VAL A 44 -11.44 -3.35 -3.27
N LEU A 45 -10.77 -4.50 -3.10
CA LEU A 45 -11.22 -5.77 -3.68
C LEU A 45 -12.62 -6.16 -3.19
N VAL A 46 -12.89 -5.98 -1.90
CA VAL A 46 -14.22 -6.22 -1.31
C VAL A 46 -15.25 -5.25 -1.86
N ILE A 47 -14.93 -3.96 -1.98
CA ILE A 47 -15.85 -2.94 -2.53
C ILE A 47 -16.20 -3.26 -3.98
N VAL A 48 -15.22 -3.64 -4.81
CA VAL A 48 -15.45 -4.00 -6.23
C VAL A 48 -16.33 -5.25 -6.35
N TRP A 49 -16.09 -6.27 -5.51
CA TRP A 49 -16.94 -7.45 -5.46
C TRP A 49 -18.37 -7.09 -5.01
N LEU A 50 -18.50 -6.28 -3.94
CA LEU A 50 -19.77 -5.88 -3.37
C LEU A 50 -20.58 -5.02 -4.33
N GLU A 51 -19.95 -4.11 -5.06
CA GLU A 51 -20.59 -3.29 -6.10
C GLU A 51 -21.29 -4.19 -7.14
N ARG A 52 -20.60 -5.23 -7.62
CA ARG A 52 -21.15 -6.17 -8.60
C ARG A 52 -22.31 -6.98 -8.04
N GLU A 53 -22.18 -7.44 -6.80
CA GLU A 53 -23.22 -8.24 -6.14
C GLU A 53 -24.49 -7.40 -5.87
N ILE A 54 -24.33 -6.18 -5.35
CA ILE A 54 -25.44 -5.26 -5.11
C ILE A 54 -26.11 -4.87 -6.43
N SER A 55 -25.32 -4.54 -7.46
CA SER A 55 -25.83 -4.17 -8.78
C SER A 55 -26.60 -5.32 -9.44
N ALA A 56 -26.13 -6.56 -9.27
CA ALA A 56 -26.83 -7.75 -9.72
C ALA A 56 -28.15 -7.98 -8.96
N GLY A 57 -28.14 -7.82 -7.63
CA GLY A 57 -29.33 -7.90 -6.79
C GLY A 57 -30.41 -6.87 -7.15
N ILE A 58 -30.01 -5.62 -7.43
CA ILE A 58 -30.93 -4.58 -7.92
C ILE A 58 -31.57 -4.99 -9.26
N GLN A 59 -30.78 -5.61 -10.15
CA GLN A 59 -31.22 -6.03 -11.48
C GLN A 59 -31.94 -7.39 -11.49
N GLN A 60 -32.16 -8.03 -10.34
CA GLN A 60 -32.74 -9.38 -10.24
C GLN A 60 -31.97 -10.42 -11.08
N ARG A 61 -30.64 -10.29 -11.13
CA ARG A 61 -29.74 -11.29 -11.73
C ARG A 61 -28.72 -11.75 -10.71
N PHE A 62 -28.11 -12.91 -10.96
CA PHE A 62 -27.00 -13.39 -10.13
C PHE A 62 -25.72 -12.60 -10.41
N GLY A 63 -24.97 -12.32 -9.35
CA GLY A 63 -23.67 -11.69 -9.42
C GLY A 63 -22.57 -12.66 -9.84
N PRO A 64 -21.30 -12.39 -9.49
CA PRO A 64 -20.19 -13.30 -9.80
C PRO A 64 -20.32 -14.63 -9.02
N GLU A 65 -20.49 -15.77 -9.71
CA GLU A 65 -20.65 -17.07 -9.03
C GLU A 65 -19.53 -18.09 -9.32
N TYR A 66 -18.84 -17.98 -10.46
CA TYR A 66 -17.93 -19.05 -10.94
C TYR A 66 -16.45 -18.85 -10.56
N ALA A 67 -16.05 -17.64 -10.16
CA ALA A 67 -14.67 -17.33 -9.77
C ALA A 67 -14.45 -17.51 -8.25
N GLY A 68 -14.55 -18.75 -7.79
CA GLY A 68 -14.46 -19.13 -6.38
C GLY A 68 -15.81 -19.09 -5.64
N PRO A 69 -15.84 -19.44 -4.33
CA PRO A 69 -17.08 -19.41 -3.55
C PRO A 69 -17.69 -18.00 -3.55
N LEU A 70 -18.94 -17.87 -4.00
CA LEU A 70 -19.65 -16.58 -4.15
C LEU A 70 -18.90 -15.52 -4.99
N GLY A 71 -17.98 -15.97 -5.87
CA GLY A 71 -17.21 -15.08 -6.73
C GLY A 71 -16.23 -14.14 -6.04
N ILE A 72 -15.83 -14.41 -4.80
CA ILE A 72 -14.90 -13.56 -4.03
C ILE A 72 -13.56 -13.36 -4.78
N LEU A 73 -13.08 -14.37 -5.50
CA LEU A 73 -11.81 -14.29 -6.24
C LEU A 73 -11.96 -13.50 -7.55
N GLN A 74 -13.18 -13.12 -7.95
CA GLN A 74 -13.42 -12.37 -9.18
C GLN A 74 -12.66 -11.05 -9.22
N ALA A 75 -12.71 -10.27 -8.14
CA ALA A 75 -12.02 -8.96 -8.08
C ALA A 75 -10.49 -9.13 -8.21
N LEU A 76 -9.93 -10.18 -7.62
CA LEU A 76 -8.51 -10.51 -7.74
C LEU A 76 -8.15 -10.98 -9.16
N ALA A 77 -9.01 -11.79 -9.78
CA ALA A 77 -8.84 -12.24 -11.17
C ALA A 77 -8.87 -11.07 -12.16
N ASP A 78 -9.77 -10.11 -11.95
CA ASP A 78 -9.87 -8.91 -12.78
C ASP A 78 -8.62 -8.03 -12.66
N GLY A 79 -8.10 -7.83 -11.44
CA GLY A 79 -6.83 -7.13 -11.22
C GLY A 79 -5.65 -7.83 -11.90
N THR A 80 -5.53 -9.15 -11.71
CA THR A 80 -4.46 -9.96 -12.31
C THR A 80 -4.52 -9.93 -13.84
N LYS A 81 -5.73 -9.99 -14.41
CA LYS A 81 -5.96 -9.88 -15.85
C LYS A 81 -5.46 -8.54 -16.40
N LEU A 82 -5.67 -7.44 -15.67
CA LEU A 82 -5.20 -6.12 -16.08
C LEU A 82 -3.67 -6.01 -16.04
N LEU A 83 -3.02 -6.63 -15.05
CA LEU A 83 -1.55 -6.66 -14.96
C LEU A 83 -0.89 -7.44 -16.10
N LEU A 84 -1.56 -8.50 -16.57
CA LEU A 84 -1.11 -9.31 -17.70
C LEU A 84 -1.48 -8.70 -19.05
N LYS A 85 -2.33 -7.66 -19.06
CA LYS A 85 -2.77 -7.02 -20.29
C LYS A 85 -1.62 -6.20 -20.88
N GLU A 86 -1.51 -6.23 -22.21
CA GLU A 86 -0.57 -5.37 -22.93
C GLU A 86 -0.86 -3.88 -22.67
N ASN A 87 0.18 -3.13 -22.33
CA ASN A 87 0.10 -1.69 -22.13
C ASN A 87 0.18 -0.97 -23.48
N LEU A 88 -0.97 -0.55 -24.00
CA LEU A 88 -1.04 0.25 -25.22
C LEU A 88 -0.81 1.72 -24.88
N ILE A 89 0.32 2.28 -25.34
CA ILE A 89 0.65 3.70 -25.19
C ILE A 89 0.25 4.41 -26.49
N PRO A 90 -0.48 5.54 -26.42
CA PRO A 90 -0.88 6.26 -27.61
C PRO A 90 0.35 6.71 -28.42
N SER A 91 0.28 6.56 -29.74
CA SER A 91 1.35 6.96 -30.67
C SER A 91 1.52 8.48 -30.77
N THR A 92 0.52 9.24 -30.30
CA THR A 92 0.50 10.69 -30.27
C THR A 92 0.33 11.16 -28.82
N GLY A 93 1.24 12.00 -28.35
CA GLY A 93 1.26 12.50 -26.97
C GLY A 93 2.57 12.24 -26.23
N ASP A 94 2.71 12.85 -25.06
CA ASP A 94 3.86 12.67 -24.17
C ASP A 94 3.67 11.38 -23.34
N THR A 95 4.53 10.40 -23.59
CA THR A 95 4.49 9.09 -22.92
C THR A 95 4.79 9.17 -21.42
N ARG A 96 5.62 10.14 -20.98
CA ARG A 96 5.98 10.31 -19.57
C ARG A 96 4.80 10.86 -18.80
N LEU A 97 4.14 11.89 -19.33
CA LEU A 97 2.95 12.47 -18.69
C LEU A 97 1.79 11.47 -18.66
N PHE A 98 1.62 10.66 -19.71
CA PHE A 98 0.60 9.62 -19.76
C PHE A 98 0.78 8.57 -18.66
N SER A 99 2.02 8.13 -18.39
CA SER A 99 2.29 7.15 -17.33
C SER A 99 2.23 7.76 -15.93
N ILE A 100 2.74 8.99 -15.74
CA ILE A 100 2.83 9.63 -14.42
C ILE A 100 1.46 10.11 -13.92
N GLY A 101 0.56 10.52 -14.82
CA GLY A 101 -0.75 11.05 -14.45
C GLY A 101 -1.54 10.12 -13.51
N PRO A 102 -1.81 8.86 -13.90
CA PRO A 102 -2.48 7.89 -13.04
C PRO A 102 -1.70 7.60 -11.74
N SER A 103 -0.36 7.58 -11.79
CA SER A 103 0.45 7.34 -10.61
C SER A 103 0.28 8.42 -9.54
N ILE A 104 0.19 9.70 -9.93
CA ILE A 104 -0.02 10.82 -8.99
C ILE A 104 -1.35 10.64 -8.24
N ALA A 105 -2.43 10.30 -8.96
CA ALA A 105 -3.74 10.09 -8.35
C ALA A 105 -3.72 8.94 -7.32
N VAL A 106 -3.09 7.82 -7.67
CA VAL A 106 -2.98 6.66 -6.77
C VAL A 106 -2.13 6.99 -5.54
N ILE A 107 -0.98 7.64 -5.71
CA ILE A 107 -0.10 8.03 -4.61
C ILE A 107 -0.81 8.98 -3.63
N SER A 108 -1.57 9.95 -4.17
CA SER A 108 -2.30 10.93 -3.35
C SER A 108 -3.34 10.26 -2.45
N ILE A 109 -4.06 9.26 -2.98
CA ILE A 109 -5.04 8.49 -2.19
C ILE A 109 -4.36 7.73 -1.05
N PHE A 110 -3.28 6.99 -1.33
CA PHE A 110 -2.53 6.27 -0.30
C PHE A 110 -1.99 7.21 0.79
N LEU A 111 -1.51 8.40 0.39
CA LEU A 111 -1.02 9.40 1.31
C LEU A 111 -2.13 9.95 2.21
N SER A 112 -3.33 10.18 1.66
CA SER A 112 -4.50 10.63 2.43
C SER A 112 -4.90 9.61 3.52
N TYR A 113 -4.76 8.30 3.25
CA TYR A 113 -5.04 7.25 4.24
C TYR A 113 -4.05 7.22 5.42
N SER A 114 -2.87 7.82 5.29
CA SER A 114 -1.87 7.85 6.37
C SER A 114 -2.36 8.57 7.63
N VAL A 115 -3.33 9.47 7.49
CA VAL A 115 -3.79 10.37 8.56
C VAL A 115 -5.10 9.91 9.19
N ILE A 116 -5.75 8.91 8.59
CA ILE A 116 -7.03 8.40 9.08
C ILE A 116 -6.80 7.55 10.35
N PRO A 117 -7.43 7.88 11.49
CA PRO A 117 -7.32 7.09 12.70
C PRO A 117 -8.25 5.87 12.63
N PHE A 118 -7.68 4.66 12.75
CA PHE A 118 -8.43 3.40 12.85
C PHE A 118 -8.67 2.96 14.31
N GLY A 119 -8.06 3.63 15.28
CA GLY A 119 -8.19 3.40 16.72
C GLY A 119 -7.14 4.19 17.52
N ASP A 120 -7.20 4.15 18.85
CA ASP A 120 -6.38 4.99 19.75
C ASP A 120 -4.86 4.90 19.53
N HIS A 121 -4.37 3.77 19.02
CA HIS A 121 -2.96 3.55 18.69
C HIS A 121 -2.77 3.08 17.24
N LEU A 122 -3.80 3.18 16.41
CA LEU A 122 -3.81 2.72 15.03
C LEU A 122 -3.95 3.92 14.08
N VAL A 123 -2.93 4.77 14.08
CA VAL A 123 -2.76 5.87 13.14
C VAL A 123 -1.33 5.83 12.62
N LEU A 124 -1.14 5.97 11.29
CA LEU A 124 0.20 5.90 10.71
C LEU A 124 0.97 7.20 10.94
N ALA A 125 0.31 8.33 10.74
CA ALA A 125 0.86 9.66 10.99
C ALA A 125 -0.14 10.48 11.81
N ASP A 126 0.13 10.63 13.11
CA ASP A 126 -0.63 11.53 13.98
C ASP A 126 -0.17 12.97 13.73
N LEU A 127 -0.90 13.66 12.85
CA LEU A 127 -0.65 15.05 12.50
C LEU A 127 -1.70 15.93 13.16
N SER A 128 -1.28 16.97 13.89
CA SER A 128 -2.20 17.95 14.47
C SER A 128 -3.06 18.68 13.42
N ILE A 129 -2.60 18.72 12.17
CA ILE A 129 -3.29 19.31 11.01
C ILE A 129 -3.88 18.26 10.07
N GLY A 130 -4.21 17.07 10.57
CA GLY A 130 -4.55 15.92 9.73
C GLY A 130 -5.68 16.15 8.72
N VAL A 131 -6.78 16.78 9.15
CA VAL A 131 -7.91 17.09 8.25
C VAL A 131 -7.50 18.06 7.15
N PHE A 132 -6.64 19.04 7.47
CA PHE A 132 -6.16 20.02 6.49
C PHE A 132 -5.25 19.37 5.45
N PHE A 133 -4.39 18.44 5.89
CA PHE A 133 -3.58 17.63 4.99
C PHE A 133 -4.43 16.77 4.06
N TRP A 134 -5.50 16.15 4.59
CA TRP A 134 -6.42 15.33 3.80
C TRP A 134 -7.13 16.12 2.68
N ILE A 135 -7.52 17.37 2.95
CA ILE A 135 -8.16 18.26 1.96
C ILE A 135 -7.14 18.79 0.93
N ALA A 136 -5.87 18.88 1.30
CA ALA A 136 -4.83 19.48 0.46
C ALA A 136 -4.31 18.54 -0.64
N ILE A 137 -4.46 17.22 -0.49
CA ILE A 137 -4.04 16.23 -1.50
C ILE A 137 -5.19 15.96 -2.46
#